data_AF-A0A7X6P7W9-F1
#
_entry.id   AF-A0A7X6P7W9-F1
#
_cell.length_a   1.000
_cell.length_b   1.000
_cell.length_c   1.000
_cell.angle_alpha   90.00
_cell.angle_beta   90.00
_cell.angle_gamma   90.00
#
_symmetry.space_group_name_H-M   'P 1'
#
loop_
_entity.id
_entity.type
_entity.pdbx_description
1 polymer ?
#
loop_
_entity_poly.entity_id
_entity_poly.type
_entity_poly.pdbx_seq_one_letter_code
_entity_poly.pdbx_strand_id
1 'polypeptide(L)'
;EDFQVNYDNLLKLGYAVIDVRYKEYDVCNDSFKLVIGRVDSDRDGFYTEMVKMYTAIDFKPNEIYEIWTEILIHKIKMSQVLNRDIAIKVAALDYIETVYKAR
;
A
#
# COMPACT_ATOMS: atom_id res chain seq x y z
N GLU A 1 -21.57 -1.07 -17.31
CA GLU A 1 -20.66 -2.05 -17.92
C GLU A 1 -19.39 -2.05 -17.09
N ASP A 2 -19.13 -3.12 -16.35
CA ASP A 2 -17.90 -3.23 -15.57
C ASP A 2 -16.72 -3.29 -16.53
N PHE A 3 -15.85 -2.29 -16.44
CA PHE A 3 -14.63 -2.21 -17.23
C PHE A 3 -13.69 -3.34 -16.79
N GLN A 4 -13.77 -4.50 -17.46
CA GLN A 4 -12.87 -5.61 -17.21
C GLN A 4 -11.51 -5.36 -17.87
N VAL A 5 -10.54 -4.95 -17.06
CA VAL A 5 -9.14 -4.85 -17.48
C VAL A 5 -8.56 -6.26 -17.59
N ASN A 6 -8.13 -6.64 -18.80
CA ASN A 6 -7.38 -7.88 -19.00
C ASN A 6 -5.89 -7.66 -18.66
N TYR A 7 -5.50 -8.03 -17.45
CA TYR A 7 -4.16 -7.81 -16.91
C TYR A 7 -3.06 -8.63 -17.62
N ASP A 8 -3.38 -9.79 -18.18
CA ASP A 8 -2.42 -10.61 -18.94
C ASP A 8 -1.98 -9.91 -20.23
N ASN A 9 -2.88 -9.14 -20.84
CA ASN A 9 -2.54 -8.35 -22.03
C ASN A 9 -1.66 -7.14 -21.69
N LEU A 10 -1.80 -6.57 -20.50
CA LEU A 10 -0.94 -5.47 -20.03
C LEU A 10 0.50 -5.95 -19.83
N LEU A 11 0.69 -7.15 -19.28
CA LEU A 11 2.00 -7.80 -19.18
C LEU A 11 2.66 -7.97 -20.56
N LYS A 12 1.92 -8.47 -21.55
CA LYS A 12 2.41 -8.63 -22.94
C LYS A 12 2.81 -7.31 -23.61
N LEU A 13 2.21 -6.19 -23.19
CA LEU A 13 2.51 -4.85 -23.71
C LEU A 13 3.71 -4.18 -23.02
N GLY A 14 4.27 -4.84 -21.98
CA GLY A 14 5.40 -4.37 -21.19
C GLY A 14 5.01 -3.57 -19.95
N TYR A 15 3.79 -3.71 -19.45
CA TYR A 15 3.35 -3.12 -18.17
C TYR A 15 3.45 -4.16 -17.05
N ALA A 16 3.99 -3.77 -15.90
CA ALA A 16 3.92 -4.60 -14.70
C ALA A 16 2.59 -4.35 -13.98
N VAL A 17 1.93 -5.41 -13.52
CA VAL A 17 0.73 -5.31 -12.68
C VAL A 17 1.08 -5.86 -11.30
N ILE A 18 0.98 -5.03 -10.28
CA ILE A 18 1.26 -5.40 -8.89
C ILE A 18 0.00 -5.27 -8.05
N ASP A 19 -0.33 -6.26 -7.23
CA ASP A 19 -1.41 -6.12 -6.24
C ASP A 19 -0.89 -5.33 -5.05
N VAL A 20 -1.17 -4.01 -5.06
CA VAL A 20 -0.57 -3.04 -4.12
C VAL A 20 -0.94 -3.27 -2.65
N ARG A 21 -1.78 -4.26 -2.37
CA ARG A 21 -2.19 -4.68 -1.03
C ARG A 21 -1.16 -5.59 -0.35
N TYR A 22 -0.46 -6.43 -1.12
CA TYR A 22 0.48 -7.38 -0.52
C TYR A 22 1.82 -6.70 -0.19
N LYS A 23 2.58 -7.24 0.75
CA LYS A 23 3.88 -6.68 1.15
C LYS A 23 5.04 -7.33 0.40
N GLU A 24 4.80 -8.51 -0.14
CA GLU A 24 5.76 -9.29 -0.90
C GLU A 24 5.40 -9.19 -2.38
N TYR A 25 6.26 -8.52 -3.12
CA TYR A 25 6.25 -8.50 -4.57
C TYR A 25 7.55 -9.11 -5.01
N ASP A 26 7.47 -10.01 -5.99
CA ASP A 26 8.68 -10.45 -6.68
C ASP A 26 9.30 -9.23 -7.35
N VAL A 27 10.48 -8.85 -6.87
CA VAL A 27 11.24 -7.75 -7.45
C VAL A 27 11.85 -8.30 -8.73
N CYS A 28 11.18 -8.04 -9.86
CA CYS A 28 11.71 -8.44 -11.15
C CYS A 28 12.81 -7.45 -11.57
N ASN A 29 13.94 -7.97 -12.07
CA ASN A 29 15.01 -7.15 -12.64
C ASN A 29 14.66 -6.60 -14.04
N ASP A 30 13.52 -7.00 -14.60
CA ASP A 30 13.07 -6.55 -15.90
C ASP A 30 12.57 -5.10 -15.86
N SER A 31 12.97 -4.32 -16.86
CA SER A 31 12.49 -2.95 -17.04
C SER A 31 11.11 -2.97 -17.71
N PHE A 32 10.07 -2.52 -16.98
CA PHE A 32 8.73 -2.32 -17.53
C PHE A 32 8.52 -0.87 -17.96
N LYS A 33 7.62 -0.65 -18.94
CA LYS A 33 7.27 0.70 -19.42
C LYS A 33 6.58 1.51 -18.32
N LEU A 34 5.66 0.90 -17.59
CA LEU A 34 4.92 1.47 -16.46
C LEU A 34 4.49 0.35 -15.50
N VAL A 35 4.31 0.70 -14.22
CA VAL A 35 3.80 -0.19 -13.16
C VAL A 35 2.36 0.21 -12.83
N ILE A 36 1.44 -0.74 -12.85
CA ILE A 36 0.02 -0.57 -12.57
C ILE A 36 -0.29 -1.24 -11.23
N GLY A 37 -0.78 -0.45 -10.27
CA GLY A 37 -1.25 -0.98 -9.00
C GLY A 37 -2.71 -1.44 -9.11
N ARG A 38 -2.95 -2.73 -8.85
CA ARG A 38 -4.30 -3.30 -8.71
C ARG A 38 -4.71 -3.28 -7.24
N VAL A 39 -5.92 -2.76 -6.98
CA VAL A 39 -6.62 -2.90 -5.70
C VAL A 39 -7.91 -3.63 -6.02
N ASP A 40 -7.99 -4.92 -5.69
CA ASP A 40 -9.21 -5.69 -5.90
C ASP A 40 -10.26 -5.28 -4.87
N SER A 41 -11.49 -5.02 -5.34
CA SER A 41 -12.59 -4.46 -4.55
C SER A 41 -13.26 -5.45 -3.59
N ASP A 42 -12.92 -6.73 -3.66
CA ASP A 42 -13.70 -7.82 -3.04
C ASP A 42 -13.46 -8.07 -1.54
N ARG A 43 -12.81 -7.16 -0.81
CA ARG A 43 -12.73 -7.24 0.65
C ARG A 43 -12.91 -5.89 1.33
N ASP A 44 -14.16 -5.57 1.64
CA ASP A 44 -14.49 -4.59 2.68
C ASP A 44 -13.68 -4.92 3.95
N GLY A 45 -12.89 -3.95 4.42
CA GLY A 45 -12.10 -4.10 5.64
C GLY A 45 -10.63 -4.45 5.48
N PHE A 46 -10.12 -4.68 4.25
CA PHE A 46 -8.69 -4.99 4.04
C PHE A 46 -7.73 -4.03 4.76
N TYR A 47 -7.90 -2.71 4.52
CA TYR A 47 -7.04 -1.70 5.14
C TYR A 47 -7.23 -1.65 6.66
N THR A 48 -8.46 -1.86 7.13
CA THR A 48 -8.79 -1.86 8.55
C THR A 48 -8.11 -3.02 9.26
N GLU A 49 -8.20 -4.23 8.69
CA GLU A 49 -7.54 -5.43 9.20
C GLU A 49 -6.01 -5.31 9.16
N MET A 50 -5.46 -4.77 8.07
CA MET A 50 -4.03 -4.54 7.90
C MET A 50 -3.47 -3.59 8.94
N VAL A 51 -4.09 -2.42 9.12
CA VAL A 51 -3.64 -1.45 10.12
C VAL A 51 -3.77 -2.04 11.52
N LYS A 52 -4.92 -2.68 11.82
CA LYS A 52 -5.11 -3.38 13.09
C LYS A 52 -4.04 -4.44 13.35
N MET A 53 -3.67 -5.23 12.34
CA MET A 53 -2.62 -6.23 12.46
C MET A 53 -1.25 -5.61 12.78
N TYR A 54 -0.94 -4.44 12.24
CA TYR A 54 0.34 -3.78 12.46
C TYR A 54 0.41 -2.99 13.75
N THR A 55 -0.66 -2.30 14.13
CA THR A 55 -0.66 -1.28 15.19
C THR A 55 -1.47 -1.70 16.41
N ALA A 56 -2.25 -2.79 16.32
CA ALA A 56 -3.25 -3.20 17.31
C ALA A 56 -4.34 -2.15 17.59
N ILE A 57 -4.50 -1.14 16.73
CA ILE A 57 -5.53 -0.09 16.83
C ILE A 57 -6.68 -0.38 15.88
N ASP A 58 -7.89 -0.29 16.40
CA ASP A 58 -9.12 -0.36 15.62
C ASP A 58 -9.50 1.02 15.08
N PHE A 59 -9.54 1.14 13.75
CA PHE A 59 -10.00 2.34 13.05
C PHE A 59 -11.38 2.09 12.45
N LYS A 60 -12.20 3.13 12.41
CA LYS A 60 -13.50 3.03 11.74
C LYS A 60 -13.30 2.96 10.22
N PRO A 61 -14.15 2.20 9.48
CA PRO A 61 -14.03 2.07 8.04
C PRO A 61 -14.11 3.39 7.26
N ASN A 62 -14.78 4.41 7.80
CA ASN A 62 -14.87 5.74 7.19
C ASN A 62 -13.58 6.57 7.35
N GLU A 63 -12.71 6.23 8.29
CA GLU A 63 -11.47 6.94 8.60
C GLU A 63 -10.23 6.22 8.03
N ILE A 64 -10.35 4.92 7.73
CA ILE A 64 -9.21 4.07 7.38
C ILE A 64 -8.47 4.52 6.12
N TYR A 65 -9.18 5.04 5.12
CA TYR A 65 -8.57 5.48 3.87
C TYR A 65 -7.67 6.71 4.08
N GLU A 66 -8.09 7.63 4.95
CA GLU A 66 -7.29 8.80 5.33
C GLU A 66 -6.05 8.33 6.10
N ILE A 67 -6.22 7.50 7.12
CA ILE A 67 -5.12 6.96 7.93
C ILE A 67 -4.11 6.18 7.08
N TRP A 68 -4.60 5.32 6.18
CA TRP A 68 -3.75 4.55 5.28
C TRP A 68 -2.93 5.44 4.35
N THR A 69 -3.55 6.50 3.81
CA THR A 69 -2.87 7.49 2.96
C THR A 69 -1.77 8.20 3.73
N GLU A 70 -2.04 8.62 4.96
CA GLU A 70 -1.04 9.27 5.83
C GLU A 70 0.12 8.33 6.17
N ILE A 71 -0.15 7.05 6.45
CA ILE A 71 0.90 6.03 6.67
C ILE A 71 1.80 5.88 5.43
N LEU A 72 1.21 5.87 4.22
CA LEU A 72 1.97 5.77 2.98
C LEU A 72 2.83 7.01 2.73
N ILE A 73 2.30 8.20 2.96
CA ILE A 73 3.05 9.46 2.88
C ILE A 73 4.22 9.44 3.88
N HIS A 74 3.97 8.98 5.10
CA HIS A 74 4.99 8.85 6.14
C HIS A 74 6.10 7.89 5.73
N LYS A 75 5.73 6.70 5.20
CA LYS A 75 6.69 5.73 4.64
C LYS A 75 7.58 6.37 3.58
N ILE A 76 7.03 7.12 2.63
CA ILE A 76 7.80 7.77 1.56
C ILE A 76 8.81 8.77 2.15
N LYS A 77 8.36 9.62 3.09
CA LYS A 77 9.24 10.58 3.77
C LYS A 77 10.38 9.86 4.52
N MET A 78 10.06 8.82 5.28
CA MET A 78 11.07 8.02 6.00
C MET A 78 12.05 7.35 5.04
N SER A 79 11.57 6.76 3.94
CA SER A 79 12.42 6.11 2.95
C SER A 79 13.39 7.09 2.29
N GLN A 80 12.93 8.32 2.00
CA GLN A 80 13.78 9.40 1.47
C GLN A 80 14.85 9.84 2.45
N VAL A 81 14.50 10.06 3.72
CA VAL A 81 15.43 10.50 4.76
C VAL A 81 16.48 9.42 5.08
N LEU A 82 16.08 8.15 5.10
CA LEU A 82 16.96 7.03 5.43
C LEU A 82 17.70 6.46 4.20
N ASN A 83 17.43 6.99 3.00
CA ASN A 83 17.98 6.54 1.72
C ASN A 83 17.85 5.02 1.51
N ARG A 84 16.74 4.44 1.97
CA ARG A 84 16.42 3.00 1.84
C ARG A 84 14.92 2.80 1.92
N ASP A 85 14.40 1.72 1.35
CA ASP A 85 12.97 1.43 1.51
C ASP A 85 12.63 0.97 2.94
N ILE A 86 11.59 1.57 3.52
CA ILE A 86 11.05 1.22 4.83
C ILE A 86 9.83 0.33 4.67
N ALA A 87 9.79 -0.78 5.42
CA ALA A 87 8.65 -1.67 5.42
C ALA A 87 7.37 -0.98 5.92
N ILE A 88 6.23 -1.23 5.26
CA ILE A 88 4.94 -0.60 5.61
C ILE A 88 4.55 -0.78 7.09
N LYS A 89 4.83 -1.96 7.68
CA LYS A 89 4.61 -2.22 9.11
C LYS A 89 5.38 -1.26 10.02
N VAL A 90 6.64 -0.97 9.67
CA VAL A 90 7.50 -0.05 10.45
C VAL A 90 6.98 1.37 10.32
N ALA A 91 6.67 1.80 9.09
CA ALA A 91 6.09 3.12 8.85
C ALA A 91 4.73 3.31 9.55
N ALA A 92 3.88 2.28 9.57
CA ALA A 92 2.60 2.32 10.27
C ALA A 92 2.79 2.48 11.79
N LEU A 93 3.68 1.70 12.40
CA LEU A 93 3.98 1.82 13.83
C LEU A 93 4.57 3.19 14.17
N ASP A 94 5.54 3.66 13.39
CA ASP A 94 6.18 4.95 13.61
C ASP A 94 5.20 6.12 13.43
N TYR A 95 4.35 6.07 12.40
CA TYR A 95 3.28 7.06 12.18
C TYR A 95 2.33 7.12 13.38
N ILE A 96 1.91 5.96 13.91
CA ILE A 96 1.02 5.92 15.07
C ILE A 96 1.67 6.56 16.29
N GLU A 97 2.94 6.25 16.56
CA GLU A 97 3.64 6.75 17.73
C GLU A 97 4.03 8.23 17.63
N THR A 98 4.31 8.74 16.44
CA THR A 98 4.91 10.08 16.26
C THR A 98 3.95 11.12 15.69
N VAL A 99 3.01 10.72 14.85
CA VAL A 99 2.08 11.62 14.16
C VAL A 99 0.67 11.48 14.71
N TYR A 100 0.16 10.25 14.84
CA TYR A 100 -1.23 10.01 15.26
C TYR A 100 -1.45 10.25 16.76
N LYS A 101 -0.54 9.78 17.62
CA LYS A 101 -0.60 10.04 19.08
C LYS A 101 -0.49 11.53 19.46
N ALA A 102 -0.13 12.40 18.52
CA ALA A 102 -0.11 13.85 18.71
C ALA A 102 -1.47 14.53 18.45
N ARG A 103 -2.54 13.77 18.18
CA ARG A 103 -3.93 14.27 18.13
C ARG A 103 -4.67 14.07 19.44
#